data_AF-A0A644Z2T0-F1
#
_entry.id   AF-A0A644Z2T0-F1
#
_cell.length_a   1.000
_cell.length_b   1.000
_cell.length_c   1.000
_cell.angle_alpha   90.00
_cell.angle_beta   90.00
_cell.angle_gamma   90.00
#
_symmetry.space_group_name_H-M   'P 1'
#
loop_
_entity.id
_entity.type
_entity.pdbx_description
1 polymer ?
#
loop_
_entity_poly.entity_id
_entity_poly.type
_entity_poly.pdbx_seq_one_letter_code
_entity_poly.pdbx_strand_id
1 'polypeptide(L)'
;MKITEDVARALQNCVEGLGSISELSRRTGVRIELLSRFLDRQTKSISQDTWSQIYPLVKPYLNAPGAGNYPKIVGPTARMHHDLVSLTSDEKILLDAFGALPPSAQQKFLAELLAAAEAEVAAKRNN
;
A
#
# COMPACT_ATOMS: atom_id res chain seq x y z
N MET A 1 -5.84 11.59 -16.05
CA MET A 1 -4.93 10.52 -16.52
C MET A 1 -5.63 9.65 -17.57
N LYS A 2 -4.99 9.26 -18.68
CA LYS A 2 -5.56 8.32 -19.66
C LYS A 2 -5.33 6.87 -19.20
N ILE A 3 -6.29 5.99 -19.45
CA ILE A 3 -6.11 4.56 -19.18
C ILE A 3 -5.40 3.96 -20.40
N THR A 4 -4.07 3.83 -20.31
CA THR A 4 -3.26 3.10 -21.29
C THR A 4 -3.26 1.60 -20.96
N GLU A 5 -2.80 0.77 -21.90
CA GLU A 5 -2.65 -0.67 -21.69
C GLU A 5 -1.83 -1.00 -20.44
N ASP A 6 -0.75 -0.25 -20.21
CA ASP A 6 0.13 -0.45 -19.06
C ASP A 6 -0.56 -0.11 -17.74
N VAL A 7 -1.37 0.95 -17.72
CA VAL A 7 -2.16 1.33 -16.54
C VAL A 7 -3.23 0.28 -16.24
N ALA A 8 -3.93 -0.21 -17.27
CA ALA A 8 -4.93 -1.26 -17.11
C ALA A 8 -4.30 -2.57 -16.60
N ARG A 9 -3.15 -2.95 -17.15
CA ARG A 9 -2.38 -4.13 -16.71
C ARG A 9 -1.91 -3.98 -15.27
N ALA A 10 -1.37 -2.82 -14.90
CA ALA A 10 -0.92 -2.54 -13.55
C ALA A 10 -2.07 -2.57 -12.54
N LEU A 11 -3.24 -2.04 -12.91
CA LEU A 11 -4.47 -2.15 -12.12
C LEU A 11 -4.90 -3.61 -11.92
N GLN A 12 -4.89 -4.41 -12.98
CA GLN A 12 -5.21 -5.84 -12.92
C GLN A 12 -4.26 -6.58 -11.97
N ASN A 13 -2.96 -6.39 -12.14
CA ASN A 13 -1.93 -7.01 -11.29
C ASN A 13 -2.04 -6.54 -9.83
N CYS A 14 -2.43 -5.28 -9.61
CA CYS A 14 -2.68 -4.74 -8.27
C CYS A 14 -3.86 -5.46 -7.60
N VAL A 15 -4.96 -5.68 -8.33
CA VAL A 15 -6.11 -6.46 -7.84
C VAL A 15 -5.71 -7.89 -7.51
N GLU A 16 -4.94 -8.54 -8.37
CA GLU A 16 -4.43 -9.90 -8.13
C GLU A 16 -3.49 -9.97 -6.93
N GLY A 17 -2.59 -8.99 -6.78
CA GLY A 17 -1.66 -8.90 -5.65
C GLY A 17 -2.33 -8.62 -4.31
N LEU A 18 -3.50 -7.97 -4.34
CA LEU A 18 -4.38 -7.72 -3.19
C LEU A 18 -5.40 -8.84 -2.95
N GLY A 19 -5.59 -9.73 -3.92
CA GLY A 19 -6.52 -10.86 -3.88
C GLY A 19 -7.96 -10.54 -4.28
N SER A 20 -8.41 -9.28 -4.26
CA SER A 20 -9.74 -8.90 -4.77
C SER A 20 -9.89 -7.42 -5.08
N ILE A 21 -10.85 -7.08 -5.93
CA ILE A 21 -11.22 -5.68 -6.22
C ILE A 21 -11.82 -4.97 -5.00
N SER A 22 -12.51 -5.72 -4.14
CA SER A 22 -13.06 -5.22 -2.87
C SER A 22 -11.95 -4.75 -1.93
N GLU A 23 -10.79 -5.42 -1.96
CA GLU A 23 -9.63 -5.03 -1.19
C GLU A 23 -8.95 -3.78 -1.75
N LEU A 24 -8.86 -3.67 -3.08
CA LEU A 24 -8.39 -2.44 -3.73
C LEU A 24 -9.31 -1.25 -3.40
N SER A 25 -10.63 -1.46 -3.43
CA SER A 25 -11.61 -0.45 -3.04
C SER A 25 -11.45 -0.04 -1.58
N ARG A 26 -11.31 -0.99 -0.66
CA ARG A 26 -11.05 -0.72 0.76
C ARG A 26 -9.80 0.11 0.98
N ARG A 27 -8.71 -0.18 0.25
CA ARG A 27 -7.42 0.50 0.44
C ARG A 27 -7.36 1.88 -0.20
N THR A 28 -8.05 2.09 -1.31
CA THR A 28 -8.03 3.37 -2.05
C THR A 28 -9.17 4.31 -1.67
N GLY A 29 -10.26 3.80 -1.09
CA GLY A 29 -11.50 4.56 -0.88
C GLY A 29 -12.33 4.75 -2.16
N VAL A 30 -11.87 4.20 -3.29
CA VAL A 30 -12.57 4.29 -4.58
C VAL A 30 -13.64 3.22 -4.67
N ARG A 31 -14.84 3.58 -5.13
CA ARG A 31 -15.97 2.66 -5.25
C ARG A 31 -15.62 1.47 -6.16
N ILE A 32 -16.02 0.26 -5.76
CA ILE A 32 -15.82 -0.97 -6.53
C ILE A 32 -16.34 -0.80 -7.97
N GLU A 33 -17.53 -0.24 -8.16
CA GLU A 33 -18.12 0.00 -9.49
C GLU A 33 -17.21 0.85 -10.39
N LEU A 34 -16.57 1.87 -9.82
CA LEU A 34 -15.68 2.75 -10.56
C LEU A 34 -14.37 2.03 -10.92
N LEU A 35 -13.83 1.23 -9.99
CA LEU A 35 -12.68 0.38 -10.26
C LEU A 35 -12.98 -0.69 -11.32
N SER A 36 -14.16 -1.32 -11.27
CA SER A 36 -14.61 -2.29 -12.29
C SER A 36 -14.68 -1.63 -13.67
N ARG A 37 -15.24 -0.42 -13.77
CA ARG A 37 -15.26 0.35 -15.04
C ARG A 37 -13.86 0.64 -15.60
N PHE A 38 -12.86 0.82 -14.73
CA PHE A 38 -11.48 1.02 -15.14
C PHE A 38 -10.86 -0.29 -15.68
N LEU A 39 -11.09 -1.42 -15.00
CA LEU A 39 -10.60 -2.74 -15.41
C LEU A 39 -11.27 -3.23 -16.70
N ASP A 40 -12.58 -3.03 -16.81
CA ASP A 40 -13.40 -3.38 -17.98
C ASP A 40 -13.21 -2.39 -19.14
N ARG A 41 -12.38 -1.34 -18.95
CA ARG A 41 -12.06 -0.31 -19.96
C ARG A 41 -13.29 0.45 -20.46
N GLN A 42 -14.35 0.49 -19.66
CA GLN A 42 -15.57 1.24 -19.98
C GLN A 42 -15.35 2.75 -19.97
N THR A 43 -14.30 3.21 -19.27
CA THR A 43 -13.90 4.62 -19.24
C THR A 43 -12.52 4.80 -19.88
N LYS A 44 -12.33 5.89 -20.63
CA LYS A 44 -11.05 6.19 -21.31
C LYS A 44 -10.06 6.96 -20.43
N SER A 45 -10.50 7.48 -19.28
CA SER A 45 -9.70 8.35 -18.41
C SER A 45 -10.10 8.23 -16.94
N ILE A 46 -9.11 8.36 -16.06
CA ILE A 46 -9.27 8.49 -14.61
C ILE A 46 -9.05 9.96 -14.23
N SER A 47 -9.88 10.50 -13.34
CA SER A 47 -9.70 11.85 -12.80
C SER A 47 -8.35 11.95 -12.06
N GLN A 48 -7.79 13.16 -11.96
CA GLN A 48 -6.51 13.33 -11.26
C GLN A 48 -6.63 12.96 -9.77
N ASP A 49 -7.73 13.33 -9.13
CA ASP A 49 -8.01 13.02 -7.72
C ASP A 49 -8.07 11.50 -7.47
N THR A 50 -8.85 10.79 -8.28
CA THR A 50 -8.96 9.32 -8.19
C THR A 50 -7.63 8.65 -8.53
N TRP A 51 -6.88 9.19 -9.49
CA TRP A 51 -5.56 8.67 -9.82
C TRP A 51 -4.58 8.81 -8.66
N SER A 52 -4.58 9.94 -7.94
CA SER A 52 -3.73 10.15 -6.75
C SER A 52 -4.01 9.13 -5.63
N GLN A 53 -5.24 8.65 -5.51
CA GLN A 53 -5.62 7.62 -4.53
C GLN A 53 -5.16 6.22 -4.93
N ILE A 54 -5.26 5.90 -6.22
CA ILE A 54 -4.95 4.56 -6.75
C ILE A 54 -3.45 4.39 -7.01
N TYR A 55 -2.78 5.47 -7.46
CA TYR A 55 -1.40 5.44 -7.93
C TYR A 55 -0.40 4.87 -6.92
N PRO A 56 -0.44 5.16 -5.60
CA PRO A 56 0.51 4.58 -4.64
C PRO A 56 0.48 3.05 -4.62
N LEU A 57 -0.70 2.45 -4.80
CA LEU A 57 -0.87 0.99 -4.83
C LEU A 57 -0.55 0.41 -6.20
N VAL A 58 -0.77 1.16 -7.28
CA VAL A 58 -0.54 0.69 -8.65
C VAL A 58 0.90 0.94 -9.11
N LYS A 59 1.62 1.89 -8.52
CA LYS A 59 3.02 2.26 -8.83
C LYS A 59 3.98 1.07 -8.85
N PRO A 60 3.95 0.12 -7.90
CA PRO A 60 4.81 -1.07 -7.93
C PRO A 60 4.56 -1.96 -9.16
N TYR A 61 3.35 -1.88 -9.74
CA TYR A 61 2.90 -2.73 -10.84
C TYR A 61 3.05 -2.08 -12.23
N LEU A 62 3.33 -0.77 -12.31
CA LEU A 62 3.49 -0.04 -13.58
C LEU A 62 4.79 -0.39 -14.32
N ASN A 63 5.87 -0.70 -13.59
CA ASN A 63 7.19 -1.01 -14.15
C ASN A 63 7.60 -2.48 -13.95
N ALA A 64 6.66 -3.33 -13.52
CA ALA A 64 6.98 -4.73 -13.24
C ALA A 64 7.19 -5.50 -14.55
N PRO A 65 8.34 -6.17 -14.76
CA PRO A 65 8.49 -7.11 -15.86
C PRO A 65 7.48 -8.24 -15.65
N GLY A 66 6.75 -8.59 -16.71
CA GLY A 66 5.50 -9.33 -16.63
C GLY A 66 5.56 -10.66 -15.86
N ALA A 67 4.40 -11.00 -15.30
CA ALA A 67 3.99 -12.31 -14.80
C ALA A 67 4.80 -12.91 -13.65
N GLY A 68 4.25 -12.79 -12.44
CA GLY A 68 4.34 -13.88 -11.45
C GLY A 68 5.04 -13.57 -10.14
N ASN A 69 5.80 -12.47 -10.04
CA ASN A 69 6.56 -12.13 -8.83
C ASN A 69 6.11 -10.81 -8.19
N TYR A 70 4.79 -10.59 -8.15
CA TYR A 70 4.24 -9.40 -7.52
C TYR A 70 4.31 -9.52 -6.00
N PRO A 71 4.64 -8.42 -5.27
CA PRO A 71 4.53 -8.41 -3.82
C PRO A 71 3.07 -8.67 -3.45
N LYS A 72 2.81 -9.85 -2.87
CA LYS A 72 1.51 -10.15 -2.27
C LYS A 72 1.41 -9.34 -0.99
N ILE A 73 0.47 -8.39 -0.93
CA ILE A 73 0.28 -7.61 0.29
C ILE A 73 -0.65 -8.41 1.21
N VAL A 74 -0.07 -9.37 1.92
CA VAL A 74 -0.79 -10.26 2.85
C VAL A 74 -0.73 -9.66 4.26
N GLY A 75 -1.89 -9.26 4.80
CA GLY A 75 -2.01 -8.79 6.19
C GLY A 75 -3.23 -7.90 6.41
N PRO A 76 -3.78 -7.85 7.65
CA PRO A 76 -4.83 -6.90 8.00
C PRO A 76 -4.32 -5.45 7.82
N THR A 77 -5.11 -4.61 7.17
CA THR A 77 -4.74 -3.23 6.87
C THR A 77 -4.60 -2.41 8.15
N ALA A 78 -3.45 -1.76 8.38
CA ALA A 78 -3.25 -0.85 9.52
C ALA A 78 -4.19 0.37 9.47
N ARG A 79 -4.80 0.64 8.32
CA ARG A 79 -5.68 1.81 8.06
C ARG A 79 -7.01 1.77 8.81
N MET A 80 -7.39 0.65 9.44
CA MET A 80 -8.68 0.51 10.14
C MET A 80 -8.58 0.34 11.66
N HIS A 81 -7.38 0.37 12.26
CA HIS A 81 -7.31 0.49 13.72
C HIS A 81 -7.72 1.93 14.07
N HIS A 82 -8.78 2.08 14.87
CA HIS A 82 -9.26 3.39 15.31
C HIS A 82 -8.15 4.21 16.01
N ASP A 83 -7.18 3.52 16.61
CA ASP A 83 -6.01 4.13 17.25
C ASP A 83 -4.97 4.69 16.27
N LEU A 84 -5.06 4.37 14.98
CA LEU A 84 -4.12 4.78 13.93
C LEU A 84 -4.72 5.85 13.00
N VAL A 85 -5.89 6.40 13.35
CA VAL A 85 -6.57 7.47 12.58
C VAL A 85 -5.68 8.70 12.43
N SER A 86 -4.90 9.02 13.47
CA SER A 86 -3.98 10.16 13.49
C SER A 86 -2.75 10.01 12.60
N LEU A 87 -2.48 8.81 12.07
CA LEU A 87 -1.33 8.58 11.20
C LEU A 87 -1.57 9.08 9.78
N THR A 88 -0.53 9.69 9.20
CA THR A 88 -0.44 10.08 7.80
C THR A 88 -0.45 8.86 6.88
N SER A 89 -0.67 9.09 5.58
CA SER A 89 -0.65 8.01 4.58
C SER A 89 0.69 7.29 4.54
N ASP A 90 1.80 8.01 4.67
CA ASP A 90 3.15 7.43 4.63
C ASP A 90 3.41 6.55 5.86
N GLU A 91 3.02 6.99 7.05
CA GLU A 91 3.12 6.19 8.28
C GLU A 91 2.28 4.91 8.21
N LYS A 92 1.08 4.99 7.63
CA LYS A 92 0.23 3.81 7.40
C LYS A 92 0.87 2.83 6.41
N ILE A 93 1.53 3.33 5.37
CA ILE A 93 2.28 2.50 4.41
C ILE A 93 3.46 1.81 5.09
N LEU A 94 4.18 2.50 5.97
CA LEU A 94 5.29 1.90 6.73
C LEU A 94 4.81 0.78 7.65
N LEU A 95 3.66 0.94 8.31
CA LEU A 95 3.06 -0.12 9.12
C LEU A 95 2.60 -1.31 8.27
N ASP A 96 1.96 -1.05 7.13
CA ASP A 96 1.56 -2.10 6.19
C ASP A 96 2.80 -2.87 5.68
N ALA A 97 3.90 -2.17 5.37
CA ALA A 97 5.16 -2.76 4.92
C ALA A 97 5.84 -3.58 6.03
N PHE A 98 5.81 -3.08 7.28
CA PHE A 98 6.32 -3.80 8.44
C PHE A 98 5.52 -5.09 8.70
N GLY A 99 4.19 -5.02 8.65
CA GLY A 99 3.31 -6.18 8.84
C GLY A 99 3.50 -7.28 7.78
N ALA A 100 3.96 -6.92 6.58
CA ALA A 100 4.27 -7.86 5.51
C ALA A 100 5.62 -8.58 5.67
N LEU A 101 6.47 -8.16 6.62
CA LEU A 101 7.76 -8.82 6.88
C LEU A 101 7.56 -10.16 7.60
N PRO A 102 8.49 -11.14 7.44
CA PRO A 102 8.50 -12.36 8.24
C PRO A 102 8.61 -12.07 9.75
N PRO A 103 8.02 -12.89 10.63
CA PRO A 103 8.05 -12.65 12.09
C PRO A 103 9.47 -12.46 12.67
N SER A 104 10.46 -13.18 12.13
CA SER A 104 11.86 -13.05 12.53
C SER A 104 12.47 -11.69 12.15
N ALA A 105 12.08 -11.16 10.99
CA ALA A 105 12.52 -9.84 10.54
C ALA A 105 11.82 -8.72 11.33
N GLN A 106 10.53 -8.90 11.64
CA GLN A 106 9.79 -7.97 12.50
C GLN A 106 10.43 -7.87 13.89
N GLN A 107 10.73 -9.00 14.53
CA GLN A 107 11.39 -9.03 15.85
C GLN A 107 12.74 -8.34 15.84
N LYS A 108 13.57 -8.59 14.81
CA LYS A 108 14.87 -7.94 14.68
C LYS A 108 14.73 -6.42 14.55
N PHE A 109 13.82 -5.96 13.70
CA PHE A 109 13.57 -4.53 13.50
C PHE A 109 13.06 -3.85 14.78
N LEU A 110 12.15 -4.49 15.53
CA LEU A 110 11.68 -3.96 16.81
C LEU A 110 12.80 -3.87 17.86
N ALA A 111 13.70 -4.85 17.89
CA ALA A 111 14.85 -4.83 18.80
C ALA A 111 15.81 -3.67 18.44
N GLU A 112 16.08 -3.45 17.16
CA GLU A 112 16.90 -2.31 16.69
C GLU A 112 16.26 -0.96 17.02
N LEU A 113 14.93 -0.84 16.83
CA LEU A 113 14.18 0.37 17.16
C LEU A 113 14.22 0.68 18.66
N LEU A 114 14.04 -0.34 19.51
CA LEU A 114 14.12 -0.19 20.97
C LEU A 114 15.52 0.25 21.41
N ALA A 115 16.58 -0.37 20.88
CA ALA A 115 17.95 0.00 21.19
C ALA A 115 18.25 1.46 20.78
N ALA A 116 17.78 1.90 19.61
CA ALA A 116 17.93 3.28 19.17
C ALA A 116 17.17 4.27 20.08
N ALA A 117 15.95 3.92 20.50
CA ALA A 117 15.15 4.74 21.40
C ALA A 117 15.79 4.87 22.79
N GLU A 118 16.33 3.78 23.34
CA GLU A 118 17.06 3.80 24.61
C GLU A 118 18.32 4.68 24.53
N ALA A 119 19.08 4.58 23.43
CA ALA A 119 20.25 5.42 23.19
C ALA A 119 19.90 6.91 23.12
N GLU A 120 18.80 7.27 22.44
CA GLU A 120 18.32 8.65 22.33
C GLU A 120 17.85 9.20 23.69
N VAL A 121 17.13 8.40 24.48
CA VAL A 121 16.70 8.78 25.84
C VAL A 121 17.90 8.96 26.76
N ALA A 122 18.91 8.09 26.66
CA ALA A 122 20.16 8.23 27.42
C ALA A 122 20.93 9.49 27.02
N ALA A 123 21.00 9.81 25.71
CA ALA A 123 21.64 11.02 25.20
C ALA A 123 20.94 12.29 25.71
N LYS A 124 19.60 12.32 25.71
CA LYS A 124 18.81 13.45 26.24
C LYS A 124 18.86 13.61 27.76
N ARG A 125 19.18 12.54 28.50
CA ARG A 125 19.37 12.61 29.96
C ARG A 125 20.74 13.15 30.36
N ASN A 126 21.73 13.04 29.48
CA ASN A 126 23.11 13.48 29.72
C ASN A 126 23.41 14.89 29.17
N ASN A 127 22.40 15.60 28.65
CA ASN A 127 22.49 16.92 28.05
C ASN A 127 21.49 17.86 28.74
#